data_AF-A0A813JZ73-F1
#
_entry.id   AF-A0A813JZ73-F1
#
_cell.length_a   1.000
_cell.length_b   1.000
_cell.length_c   1.000
_cell.angle_alpha   90.00
_cell.angle_beta   90.00
_cell.angle_gamma   90.00
#
_symmetry.space_group_name_H-M   'P 1'
#
loop_
_entity.id
_entity.type
_entity.pdbx_description
1 polymer ?
#
loop_
_entity_poly.entity_id
_entity_poly.type
_entity_poly.pdbx_seq_one_letter_code
_entity_poly.pdbx_strand_id
1 'polypeptide(L)'
;MPDMRIARDQISYSAAISACEKGGQWQLALSILSGMPDERVVPNEISYNAAISACEKVGQWQLALILLSSMPDMRLIPDEISYNAAISACEKGGQWQLALSLLRSMPDMSLIPNKISYNAAISACEKGKRGQLSLSLLSSMQEMRVIPNEISYNAAISACEQGGQWQLALSLLSSMPDLR
;
A
#
# COMPACT_ATOMS: atom_id res chain seq x y z
N MET A 1 46.24 -8.70 11.51
CA MET A 1 44.91 -8.89 12.13
C MET A 1 44.05 -9.56 11.09
N PRO A 2 43.40 -10.70 11.36
CA PRO A 2 42.51 -11.28 10.37
C PRO A 2 41.30 -10.34 10.24
N ASP A 3 41.05 -9.84 9.03
CA ASP A 3 39.83 -9.09 8.71
C ASP A 3 38.63 -9.97 9.06
N MET A 4 38.01 -9.66 10.19
CA MET A 4 36.77 -10.28 10.62
C MET A 4 35.67 -9.74 9.70
N ARG A 5 35.59 -10.29 8.48
CA ARG A 5 34.50 -10.05 7.54
C ARG A 5 33.24 -10.62 8.18
N ILE A 6 32.55 -9.78 8.96
CA ILE A 6 31.19 -10.06 9.41
C ILE A 6 30.37 -10.23 8.13
N ALA A 7 29.96 -11.47 7.85
CA ALA A 7 29.15 -11.77 6.68
C ALA A 7 27.80 -11.07 6.84
N ARG A 8 27.41 -10.31 5.82
CA ARG A 8 26.10 -9.67 5.80
C ARG A 8 25.04 -10.77 5.73
N ASP A 9 24.07 -10.70 6.63
CA ASP A 9 22.97 -11.65 6.71
C ASP A 9 21.66 -11.00 6.25
N GLN A 10 20.60 -11.81 6.19
CA GLN A 10 19.28 -11.39 5.76
C GLN A 10 18.73 -10.19 6.58
N ILE A 11 19.05 -10.15 7.87
CA ILE A 11 18.66 -9.06 8.78
C ILE A 11 19.37 -7.77 8.38
N SER A 12 20.68 -7.81 8.15
CA SER A 12 21.47 -6.65 7.74
C SER A 12 20.96 -6.05 6.42
N TYR A 13 20.63 -6.90 5.44
CA TYR A 13 20.06 -6.44 4.16
C TYR A 13 18.66 -5.84 4.33
N SER A 14 17.76 -6.52 5.06
CA SER A 14 16.40 -6.02 5.31
C SER A 14 16.43 -4.65 6.04
N ALA A 15 17.30 -4.49 7.04
CA ALA A 15 17.47 -3.24 7.76
C ALA A 15 18.00 -2.12 6.85
N ALA A 16 18.95 -2.42 5.95
CA ALA A 16 19.44 -1.46 4.97
C ALA A 16 18.35 -1.02 3.99
N ILE A 17 17.53 -1.96 3.48
CA ILE A 17 16.40 -1.65 2.60
C ILE A 17 15.37 -0.79 3.34
N SER A 18 15.00 -1.13 4.58
CA SER A 18 14.11 -0.31 5.41
C SER A 18 14.68 1.09 5.72
N ALA A 19 16.00 1.21 5.89
CA ALA A 19 16.64 2.51 6.03
C ALA A 19 16.53 3.34 4.73
N CYS A 20 16.74 2.71 3.57
CA CYS A 20 16.54 3.35 2.26
C CYS A 20 15.09 3.78 2.04
N GLU A 21 14.14 2.93 2.41
CA GLU A 21 12.70 3.22 2.40
C GLU A 21 12.37 4.45 3.26
N LYS A 22 12.91 4.55 4.48
CA LYS A 22 12.75 5.73 5.34
C LYS A 22 13.45 6.98 4.79
N GLY A 23 14.57 6.81 4.10
CA GLY A 23 15.31 7.88 3.44
C GLY A 23 14.78 8.29 2.05
N GLY A 24 13.70 7.67 1.56
CA GLY A 24 13.15 7.93 0.22
C GLY A 24 14.03 7.43 -0.94
N GLN A 25 15.06 6.64 -0.65
CA GLN A 25 16.03 6.12 -1.62
C GLN A 25 15.53 4.83 -2.27
N TRP A 26 14.41 4.90 -2.99
CA TRP A 26 13.77 3.72 -3.59
C TRP A 26 14.68 3.00 -4.59
N GLN A 27 15.46 3.71 -5.41
CA GLN A 27 16.40 3.11 -6.34
C GLN A 27 17.46 2.28 -5.62
N LEU A 28 17.97 2.81 -4.50
CA LEU A 28 18.94 2.11 -3.67
C LEU A 28 18.30 0.89 -3.01
N ALA A 29 17.07 1.01 -2.48
CA ALA A 29 16.31 -0.11 -1.92
C ALA A 29 16.16 -1.26 -2.93
N LEU A 30 15.83 -0.96 -4.19
CA LEU A 30 15.72 -1.96 -5.26
C LEU A 30 17.06 -2.54 -5.67
N SER A 31 18.11 -1.72 -5.75
CA SER A 31 19.46 -2.20 -6.07
C SER A 31 19.99 -3.15 -4.99
N ILE A 32 19.70 -2.87 -3.72
CA ILE A 32 20.08 -3.74 -2.61
C ILE A 32 19.31 -5.05 -2.69
N LEU A 33 17.98 -5.00 -2.90
CA LEU A 33 17.15 -6.20 -3.01
C LEU A 33 17.57 -7.10 -4.18
N SER A 34 17.81 -6.52 -5.36
CA SER A 34 18.25 -7.26 -6.55
C SER A 34 19.66 -7.82 -6.45
N GLY A 35 20.54 -7.22 -5.65
CA GLY A 35 21.89 -7.69 -5.40
C GLY A 35 22.01 -8.75 -4.28
N MET A 36 20.96 -9.03 -3.50
CA MET A 36 21.02 -10.05 -2.44
C MET A 36 21.40 -11.46 -2.97
N PRO A 37 20.87 -11.93 -4.12
CA PRO A 37 21.21 -13.25 -4.65
C PRO A 37 22.68 -13.38 -5.07
N ASP A 38 23.29 -12.31 -5.59
CA ASP A 38 24.72 -12.30 -5.98
C ASP A 38 25.63 -12.49 -4.76
N GLU A 39 25.17 -12.05 -3.59
CA GLU A 39 25.84 -12.19 -2.30
C GLU A 39 25.42 -13.47 -1.55
N ARG A 40 24.67 -14.37 -2.22
CA ARG A 40 24.13 -15.63 -1.69
C ARG A 40 23.19 -15.44 -0.49
N VAL A 41 22.58 -14.28 -0.37
CA VAL A 41 21.56 -13.99 0.65
C VAL A 41 20.17 -14.10 0.01
N VAL A 42 19.30 -14.90 0.60
CA VAL A 42 17.93 -15.08 0.10
C VAL A 42 17.05 -13.93 0.63
N PRO A 43 16.41 -13.15 -0.24
CA PRO A 43 15.40 -12.17 0.18
C PRO A 43 14.26 -12.84 0.97
N ASN A 44 13.71 -12.13 1.95
CA ASN A 44 12.48 -12.51 2.66
C ASN A 44 11.35 -11.50 2.42
N GLU A 45 10.19 -11.80 3.00
CA GLU A 45 9.00 -10.96 3.02
C GLU A 45 9.33 -9.55 3.51
N ILE A 46 10.16 -9.41 4.56
CA ILE A 46 10.55 -8.10 5.11
C ILE A 46 11.29 -7.25 4.06
N SER A 47 12.27 -7.84 3.36
CA SER A 47 13.03 -7.13 2.34
C SER A 47 12.17 -6.71 1.14
N TYR A 48 11.23 -7.56 0.72
CA TYR A 48 10.26 -7.22 -0.33
C TYR A 48 9.27 -6.14 0.12
N ASN A 49 8.69 -6.27 1.32
CA ASN A 49 7.75 -5.29 1.87
C ASN A 49 8.39 -3.90 2.00
N ALA A 50 9.66 -3.82 2.43
CA ALA A 50 10.41 -2.58 2.51
C ALA A 50 10.67 -1.99 1.11
N ALA A 51 11.00 -2.81 0.11
CA ALA A 51 11.19 -2.34 -1.27
C ALA A 51 9.89 -1.85 -1.92
N ILE A 52 8.77 -2.55 -1.72
CA ILE A 52 7.43 -2.14 -2.19
C ILE A 52 7.03 -0.82 -1.51
N SER A 53 7.21 -0.71 -0.19
CA SER A 53 6.97 0.53 0.58
C SER A 53 7.85 1.70 0.11
N ALA A 54 9.08 1.43 -0.31
CA ALA A 54 9.95 2.46 -0.89
C ALA A 54 9.39 2.97 -2.23
N CYS A 55 8.90 2.06 -3.08
CA CYS A 55 8.23 2.41 -4.34
C CYS A 55 6.92 3.18 -4.10
N GLU A 56 6.16 2.79 -3.09
CA GLU A 56 4.95 3.48 -2.66
C GLU A 56 5.21 4.95 -2.33
N LYS A 57 6.27 5.26 -1.59
CA LYS A 57 6.57 6.64 -1.18
C LYS A 57 6.79 7.60 -2.34
N VAL A 58 7.26 7.11 -3.48
CA VAL A 58 7.50 7.90 -4.71
C VAL A 58 6.44 7.67 -5.79
N GLY A 59 5.38 6.91 -5.51
CA GLY A 59 4.31 6.63 -6.48
C GLY A 59 4.73 5.75 -7.66
N GLN A 60 5.82 4.98 -7.53
CA GLN A 60 6.31 4.05 -8.56
C GLN A 60 5.47 2.76 -8.57
N TRP A 61 4.19 2.89 -8.94
CA TRP A 61 3.20 1.82 -8.89
C TRP A 61 3.57 0.60 -9.75
N GLN A 62 4.20 0.81 -10.91
CA GLN A 62 4.61 -0.27 -11.81
C GLN A 62 5.62 -1.20 -11.12
N LEU A 63 6.63 -0.62 -10.48
CA LEU A 63 7.65 -1.36 -9.75
C LEU A 63 7.08 -2.04 -8.51
N ALA A 64 6.19 -1.36 -7.77
CA ALA A 64 5.49 -1.95 -6.64
C ALA A 64 4.70 -3.21 -7.04
N LEU A 65 3.99 -3.17 -8.17
CA LEU A 65 3.23 -4.32 -8.67
C LEU A 65 4.12 -5.45 -9.19
N ILE A 66 5.21 -5.12 -9.90
CA ILE A 66 6.18 -6.12 -10.36
C ILE A 66 6.75 -6.88 -9.16
N LEU A 67 7.19 -6.16 -8.11
CA LEU A 67 7.70 -6.77 -6.89
C LEU A 67 6.67 -7.67 -6.21
N LEU A 68 5.44 -7.17 -6.02
CA LEU A 68 4.36 -7.96 -5.43
C LEU A 68 4.10 -9.26 -6.22
N SER A 69 4.06 -9.17 -7.55
CA SER A 69 3.84 -10.32 -8.44
C SER A 69 5.00 -11.31 -8.49
N SER A 70 6.23 -10.86 -8.17
CA SER A 70 7.44 -11.70 -8.17
C SER A 70 7.67 -12.45 -6.85
N MET A 71 6.96 -12.09 -5.77
CA MET A 71 7.12 -12.77 -4.47
C MET A 71 6.85 -14.29 -4.55
N PRO A 72 5.78 -14.77 -5.23
CA PRO A 72 5.53 -16.21 -5.37
C PRO A 72 6.65 -16.95 -6.13
N ASP A 73 7.28 -16.31 -7.12
CA ASP A 73 8.42 -16.89 -7.87
C ASP A 73 9.63 -17.12 -6.95
N MET A 74 9.76 -16.31 -5.90
CA MET A 74 10.75 -16.45 -4.83
C MET A 74 10.29 -17.34 -3.68
N ARG A 75 9.13 -18.01 -3.81
CA ARG A 75 8.48 -18.81 -2.76
C ARG A 75 8.13 -18.01 -1.51
N LEU A 76 7.94 -16.69 -1.66
CA LEU A 76 7.46 -15.80 -0.61
C LEU A 76 5.96 -15.63 -0.75
N ILE A 77 5.26 -15.50 0.38
CA ILE A 77 3.81 -15.29 0.41
C ILE A 77 3.57 -13.79 0.62
N PRO A 78 2.95 -13.10 -0.36
CA PRO A 78 2.46 -11.74 -0.15
C PRO A 78 1.52 -11.68 1.06
N ASP A 79 1.77 -10.73 1.95
CA ASP A 79 0.95 -10.49 3.14
C ASP A 79 0.15 -9.17 3.01
N GLU A 80 -0.59 -8.82 4.07
CA GLU A 80 -1.35 -7.57 4.12
C GLU A 80 -0.46 -6.33 3.90
N ILE A 81 0.80 -6.35 4.36
CA ILE A 81 1.72 -5.22 4.23
C ILE A 81 2.09 -5.01 2.75
N SER A 82 2.46 -6.09 2.05
CA SER A 82 2.81 -6.06 0.63
C SER A 82 1.65 -5.51 -0.23
N TYR A 83 0.42 -5.97 0.02
CA TYR A 83 -0.78 -5.52 -0.68
C TYR A 83 -1.11 -4.07 -0.35
N ASN A 84 -1.05 -3.68 0.92
CA ASN A 84 -1.34 -2.31 1.34
C ASN A 84 -0.38 -1.30 0.69
N ALA A 85 0.91 -1.63 0.66
CA ALA A 85 1.92 -0.79 0.01
C ALA A 85 1.69 -0.71 -1.52
N ALA A 86 1.33 -1.83 -2.17
CA ALA A 86 1.03 -1.83 -3.61
C ALA A 86 -0.25 -1.03 -3.96
N ILE A 87 -1.32 -1.14 -3.17
CA ILE A 87 -2.56 -0.36 -3.34
C ILE A 87 -2.25 1.13 -3.16
N SER A 88 -1.48 1.48 -2.12
CA SER A 88 -1.08 2.87 -1.84
C SER A 88 -0.14 3.44 -2.91
N ALA A 89 0.71 2.59 -3.52
CA ALA A 89 1.52 2.99 -4.67
C ALA A 89 0.63 3.30 -5.88
N CYS A 90 -0.39 2.48 -6.15
CA CYS A 90 -1.37 2.71 -7.21
C CYS A 90 -2.17 4.00 -6.98
N GLU A 91 -2.57 4.27 -5.74
CA GLU A 91 -3.24 5.51 -5.33
C GLU A 91 -2.39 6.75 -5.67
N LYS A 92 -1.12 6.75 -5.27
CA LYS A 92 -0.18 7.85 -5.57
C LYS A 92 0.16 7.94 -7.06
N GLY A 93 0.13 6.81 -7.77
CA GLY A 93 0.29 6.72 -9.22
C GLY A 93 -0.95 7.06 -10.04
N GLY A 94 -2.08 7.42 -9.40
CA GLY A 94 -3.34 7.74 -10.06
C GLY A 94 -4.05 6.54 -10.71
N GLN A 95 -3.66 5.31 -10.37
CA GLN A 95 -4.17 4.07 -10.97
C GLN A 95 -5.32 3.49 -10.15
N TRP A 96 -6.47 4.17 -10.13
CA TRP A 96 -7.62 3.78 -9.32
C TRP A 96 -8.18 2.39 -9.69
N GLN A 97 -8.15 1.99 -10.96
CA GLN A 97 -8.60 0.65 -11.38
C GLN A 97 -7.72 -0.44 -10.75
N LEU A 98 -6.40 -0.24 -10.76
CA LEU A 98 -5.45 -1.19 -10.20
C LEU A 98 -5.59 -1.27 -8.68
N ALA A 99 -5.70 -0.13 -8.00
CA ALA A 99 -5.95 -0.08 -6.56
C ALA A 99 -7.21 -0.88 -6.15
N LEU A 100 -8.31 -0.72 -6.90
CA LEU A 100 -9.54 -1.49 -6.69
C LEU A 100 -9.36 -2.98 -6.97
N SER A 101 -8.66 -3.34 -8.04
CA SER A 101 -8.44 -4.73 -8.42
C SER A 101 -7.65 -5.47 -7.34
N LEU A 102 -6.60 -4.85 -6.79
CA LEU A 102 -5.80 -5.39 -5.70
C LEU A 102 -6.63 -5.59 -4.44
N LEU A 103 -7.39 -4.57 -4.02
CA LEU A 103 -8.28 -4.66 -2.86
C LEU A 103 -9.25 -5.83 -2.98
N ARG A 104 -9.84 -6.02 -4.17
CA ARG A 104 -10.79 -7.12 -4.43
C ARG A 104 -10.14 -8.49 -4.50
N SER A 105 -8.86 -8.56 -4.85
CA SER A 105 -8.10 -9.82 -4.91
C SER A 105 -7.56 -10.30 -3.56
N MET A 106 -7.54 -9.45 -2.53
CA MET A 106 -7.03 -9.84 -1.20
C MET A 106 -7.74 -11.07 -0.62
N PRO A 107 -9.08 -11.19 -0.65
CA PRO A 107 -9.76 -12.39 -0.16
C PRO A 107 -9.40 -13.67 -0.92
N ASP A 108 -9.12 -13.58 -2.23
CA ASP A 108 -8.68 -14.72 -3.05
C ASP A 108 -7.31 -15.24 -2.59
N MET A 109 -6.49 -14.36 -1.99
CA MET A 109 -5.21 -14.69 -1.36
C MET A 109 -5.35 -15.02 0.13
N SER A 110 -6.58 -15.22 0.64
CA SER A 110 -6.87 -15.42 2.06
C SER A 110 -6.42 -14.26 2.96
N LEU A 111 -6.29 -13.05 2.41
CA LEU A 111 -5.99 -11.83 3.14
C LEU A 111 -7.28 -11.06 3.43
N ILE A 112 -7.36 -10.45 4.61
CA ILE A 112 -8.52 -9.64 5.00
C ILE A 112 -8.20 -8.17 4.71
N PRO A 113 -8.92 -7.51 3.80
CA PRO A 113 -8.79 -6.07 3.61
C PRO A 113 -8.99 -5.33 4.92
N ASN A 114 -8.02 -4.51 5.29
CA ASN A 114 -8.05 -3.76 6.52
C ASN A 114 -8.23 -2.27 6.24
N LYS A 115 -8.19 -1.46 7.31
CA LYS A 115 -8.39 -0.02 7.22
C LYS A 115 -7.43 0.67 6.25
N ILE A 116 -6.18 0.21 6.18
CA ILE A 116 -5.17 0.78 5.28
C ILE A 116 -5.53 0.47 3.82
N SER A 117 -5.91 -0.77 3.53
CA SER A 117 -6.31 -1.23 2.18
C SER A 117 -7.49 -0.41 1.65
N TYR A 118 -8.55 -0.28 2.47
CA TYR A 118 -9.74 0.49 2.11
C TYR A 118 -9.42 1.98 1.92
N ASN A 119 -8.69 2.60 2.84
CA ASN A 119 -8.36 4.01 2.74
C ASN A 119 -7.56 4.35 1.48
N ALA A 120 -6.57 3.52 1.13
CA ALA A 120 -5.81 3.70 -0.09
C ALA A 120 -6.69 3.56 -1.34
N ALA A 121 -7.60 2.59 -1.38
CA ALA A 121 -8.53 2.41 -2.51
C ALA A 121 -9.57 3.54 -2.63
N ILE A 122 -10.10 4.03 -1.51
CA ILE A 122 -11.04 5.17 -1.45
C ILE A 122 -10.32 6.43 -1.99
N SER A 123 -9.13 6.74 -1.48
CA SER A 123 -8.31 7.86 -1.94
C SER A 123 -7.94 7.74 -3.43
N ALA A 124 -7.65 6.53 -3.92
CA ALA A 124 -7.39 6.31 -5.33
C ALA A 124 -8.64 6.64 -6.18
N CYS A 125 -9.82 6.22 -5.74
CA CYS A 125 -11.09 6.53 -6.41
C CYS A 125 -11.40 8.03 -6.40
N GLU A 126 -11.16 8.72 -5.28
CA GLU A 126 -11.28 10.16 -5.14
C GLU A 126 -10.39 10.89 -6.17
N LYS A 127 -9.08 10.59 -6.19
CA LYS A 127 -8.14 11.16 -7.17
C LYS A 127 -8.49 10.82 -8.62
N GLY A 128 -9.08 9.65 -8.85
CA GLY A 128 -9.60 9.21 -10.14
C GLY A 128 -10.93 9.85 -10.55
N LYS A 129 -11.49 10.78 -9.75
CA LYS A 129 -12.82 11.39 -9.93
C LYS A 129 -13.94 10.36 -10.00
N ARG A 130 -13.80 9.25 -9.27
CA ARG A 130 -14.76 8.15 -9.17
C ARG A 130 -15.55 8.24 -7.87
N GLY A 131 -16.23 9.36 -7.65
CA GLY A 131 -16.88 9.63 -6.36
C GLY A 131 -17.89 8.57 -5.92
N GLN A 132 -18.69 8.02 -6.85
CA GLN A 132 -19.62 6.92 -6.54
C GLN A 132 -18.89 5.65 -6.04
N LEU A 133 -17.71 5.35 -6.60
CA LEU A 133 -16.92 4.20 -6.15
C LEU A 133 -16.32 4.46 -4.77
N SER A 134 -15.82 5.67 -4.53
CA SER A 134 -15.32 6.11 -3.22
C SER A 134 -16.38 5.93 -2.12
N LEU A 135 -17.63 6.35 -2.40
CA LEU A 135 -18.76 6.19 -1.48
C LEU A 135 -19.13 4.71 -1.27
N SER A 136 -19.19 3.93 -2.36
CA SER A 136 -19.49 2.50 -2.25
C SER A 136 -18.47 1.75 -1.39
N LEU A 137 -17.18 2.10 -1.50
CA LEU A 137 -16.12 1.52 -0.69
C LEU A 137 -16.24 1.90 0.78
N LEU A 138 -16.62 3.15 1.08
CA LEU A 138 -16.87 3.59 2.46
C LEU A 138 -18.01 2.79 3.10
N SER A 139 -19.09 2.55 2.36
CA SER A 139 -20.20 1.70 2.81
C SER A 139 -19.75 0.24 3.00
N SER A 140 -19.02 -0.33 2.05
CA SER A 140 -18.48 -1.69 2.18
C SER A 140 -17.53 -1.85 3.37
N MET A 141 -16.76 -0.81 3.70
CA MET A 141 -15.88 -0.80 4.87
C MET A 141 -16.70 -0.94 6.17
N GLN A 142 -17.84 -0.25 6.27
CA GLN A 142 -18.77 -0.36 7.41
C GLN A 142 -19.45 -1.74 7.48
N GLU A 143 -19.89 -2.28 6.35
CA GLU A 143 -20.50 -3.62 6.26
C GLU A 143 -19.53 -4.71 6.73
N MET A 144 -18.25 -4.59 6.35
CA MET A 144 -17.18 -5.48 6.77
C MET A 144 -16.69 -5.23 8.21
N ARG A 145 -17.37 -4.35 8.95
CA ARG A 145 -17.03 -3.94 10.34
C ARG A 145 -15.61 -3.37 10.47
N VAL A 146 -15.06 -2.82 9.40
CA VAL A 146 -13.81 -2.05 9.44
C VAL A 146 -14.19 -0.61 9.77
N ILE A 147 -13.73 -0.08 10.90
CA ILE A 147 -14.15 1.23 11.39
C ILE A 147 -13.54 2.33 10.48
N PRO A 148 -14.37 3.10 9.73
CA PRO A 148 -13.88 4.22 8.94
C PRO A 148 -13.25 5.28 9.84
N ASN A 149 -12.23 5.98 9.34
CA ASN A 149 -11.63 7.10 10.05
C ASN A 149 -11.71 8.39 9.24
N GLU A 150 -11.11 9.44 9.79
CA GLU A 150 -10.97 10.74 9.15
C GLU A 150 -10.50 10.63 7.70
N ILE A 151 -9.52 9.78 7.40
CA ILE A 151 -9.02 9.58 6.03
C ILE A 151 -10.13 9.05 5.12
N SER A 152 -10.86 8.01 5.53
CA SER A 152 -11.97 7.42 4.75
C SER A 152 -13.06 8.44 4.47
N TYR A 153 -13.49 9.18 5.49
CA TYR A 153 -14.56 10.16 5.37
C TYR A 153 -14.11 11.41 4.58
N ASN A 154 -12.89 11.92 4.80
CA ASN A 154 -12.37 13.07 4.06
C ASN A 154 -12.28 12.78 2.58
N ALA A 155 -11.80 11.59 2.20
CA ALA A 155 -11.75 11.18 0.79
C ALA A 155 -13.17 11.06 0.20
N ALA A 156 -14.13 10.49 0.95
CA ALA A 156 -15.52 10.41 0.52
C ALA A 156 -16.21 11.79 0.37
N ILE A 157 -15.96 12.72 1.30
CA ILE A 157 -16.47 14.10 1.24
C ILE A 157 -15.86 14.84 0.04
N SER A 158 -14.56 14.71 -0.19
CA SER A 158 -13.86 15.30 -1.34
C SER A 158 -14.41 14.75 -2.67
N ALA A 159 -14.71 13.45 -2.70
CA ALA A 159 -15.42 12.83 -3.83
C ALA A 159 -16.82 13.43 -4.06
N CYS A 160 -17.56 13.79 -3.00
CA CYS A 160 -18.86 14.43 -3.11
C CYS A 160 -18.76 15.87 -3.62
N GLU A 161 -17.76 16.62 -3.17
CA GLU A 161 -17.45 17.97 -3.66
C GLU A 161 -17.23 17.96 -5.18
N GLN A 162 -16.37 17.05 -5.66
CA GLN A 162 -16.08 16.90 -7.09
C GLN A 162 -17.31 16.49 -7.92
N GLY A 163 -18.23 15.72 -7.30
CA GLY A 163 -19.47 15.28 -7.92
C GLY A 163 -20.65 16.26 -7.78
N GLY A 164 -20.48 17.39 -7.09
CA GLY A 164 -21.56 18.35 -6.81
C GLY A 164 -22.62 17.83 -5.82
N GLN A 165 -22.35 16.75 -5.09
CA GLN A 165 -23.29 16.06 -4.19
C GLN A 165 -23.23 16.67 -2.77
N TRP A 166 -23.51 17.96 -2.66
CA TRP A 166 -23.33 18.72 -1.42
C TRP A 166 -24.17 18.20 -0.25
N GLN A 167 -25.39 17.68 -0.48
CA GLN A 167 -26.22 17.11 0.58
C GLN A 167 -25.54 15.89 1.21
N LEU A 168 -24.93 15.04 0.38
CA LEU A 168 -24.27 13.84 0.84
C LEU A 168 -22.97 14.19 1.57
N ALA A 169 -22.22 15.18 1.08
CA ALA A 169 -21.06 15.73 1.78
C ALA A 169 -21.40 16.21 3.20
N LEU A 170 -22.49 16.98 3.35
CA LEU A 170 -22.96 17.44 4.66
C LEU A 170 -23.41 16.29 5.57
N SER A 171 -24.10 15.30 5.01
CA SER A 171 -24.53 14.12 5.77
C SER A 171 -23.33 13.32 6.30
N LEU A 172 -22.29 13.12 5.47
CA LEU A 172 -21.06 12.44 5.87
C LEU A 172 -20.31 13.22 6.95
N LEU A 173 -20.21 14.55 6.80
CA LEU A 173 -19.60 15.42 7.79
C LEU A 173 -20.31 15.33 9.15
N SER A 174 -21.64 15.29 9.15
CA SER A 174 -22.43 15.13 10.39
C SER A 174 -22.33 13.74 11.02
N SER A 175 -21.93 12.73 10.24
CA SER A 175 -21.76 11.34 10.70
C SER A 175 -20.36 11.05 11.24
N MET A 176 -19.40 11.96 11.06
CA MET A 176 -18.08 11.82 11.64
C MET A 176 -18.19 11.86 13.17
N PRO A 177 -17.64 10.88 13.90
CA PRO A 177 -17.64 10.91 15.36
C PRO A 177 -16.83 12.10 15.86
N ASP A 178 -17.37 12.83 16.83
CA ASP A 178 -16.66 13.94 17.49
C ASP A 178 -15.30 13.46 18.01
N LEU A 179 -14.23 14.18 17.65
CA LEU A 179 -12.90 14.03 18.24
C LEU A 179 -12.99 14.38 19.74
N ARG A 180 -13.08 13.35 20.59
CA ARG A 180 -12.86 13.46 22.03
C ARG A 180 -11.44 13.09 22.39
#